data_AF-A0AA88RQ43-F1
#
_entry.id   AF-A0AA88RQ43-F1
#
_cell.length_a   1.000
_cell.length_b   1.000
_cell.length_c   1.000
_cell.angle_alpha   90.00
_cell.angle_beta   90.00
_cell.angle_gamma   90.00
#
_symmetry.space_group_name_H-M   'P 1'
#
loop_
_entity.id
_entity.type
_entity.pdbx_description
1 polymer ?
#
loop_
_entity_poly.entity_id
_entity_poly.type
_entity_poly.pdbx_seq_one_letter_code
_entity_poly.pdbx_strand_id
1 'polypeptide(L)'
;MEGLQLHSPDYNNQIIWYVDDTSIFRATVDKTANGRLTAKRVNGVVFTFNPRTGQLFLQSVPLHEHAAQAVLNPSGMLKPLLEARLQDAPNVAVSAGGEQMVPLSALLKVPTINDLVVEAKETRTFVLNAYDDWLDSVSCSAALSRLCLILRNLHADNERANGLLRPAAEPHHLWPSITLDQWVTAEFALEHLEHNQRSMAT
;
A
#
# COMPACT_ATOMS: atom_id res chain seq x y z
N MET A 1 6.95 -27.62 -2.01
CA MET A 1 6.30 -26.46 -1.39
C MET A 1 7.33 -25.37 -1.34
N GLU A 2 7.51 -24.66 -2.46
CA GLU A 2 8.33 -23.46 -2.49
C GLU A 2 7.46 -22.33 -1.94
N GLY A 3 7.82 -21.82 -0.77
CA GLY A 3 7.22 -20.60 -0.25
C GLY A 3 7.46 -19.49 -1.25
N LEU A 4 6.43 -18.67 -1.48
CA LEU A 4 6.47 -17.46 -2.29
C LEU A 4 7.46 -16.45 -1.67
N GLN A 5 8.75 -16.69 -1.84
CA GLN A 5 9.77 -15.71 -1.52
C GLN A 5 9.69 -14.61 -2.58
N LEU A 6 9.42 -13.39 -2.14
CA LEU A 6 9.80 -12.16 -2.83
C LEU A 6 11.33 -12.16 -2.99
N HIS A 7 11.86 -13.02 -3.87
CA HIS A 7 13.28 -13.13 -4.18
C HIS A 7 13.67 -11.96 -5.08
N SER A 8 13.85 -10.78 -4.50
CA SER A 8 14.95 -9.92 -4.94
C SER A 8 16.04 -10.03 -3.86
N PRO A 9 17.26 -10.53 -4.16
CA PRO A 9 18.25 -10.85 -3.14
C PRO A 9 18.81 -9.67 -2.33
N ASP A 10 18.55 -8.41 -2.71
CA ASP A 10 19.38 -7.29 -2.26
C ASP A 10 18.66 -6.10 -1.61
N TYR A 11 17.53 -6.33 -0.92
CA TYR A 11 16.96 -5.30 -0.02
C TYR A 11 17.95 -4.80 1.05
N ASN A 12 18.98 -5.60 1.36
CA ASN A 12 20.02 -5.26 2.32
C ASN A 12 21.15 -4.38 1.75
N ASN A 13 21.43 -4.45 0.44
CA ASN A 13 22.61 -3.81 -0.15
C ASN A 13 22.29 -2.63 -1.08
N GLN A 14 21.07 -2.51 -1.59
CA GLN A 14 20.66 -1.40 -2.45
C GLN A 14 19.49 -0.63 -1.85
N ILE A 15 19.57 0.71 -1.89
CA ILE A 15 18.43 1.56 -1.52
C ILE A 15 17.42 1.51 -2.67
N ILE A 16 16.26 0.94 -2.41
CA ILE A 16 15.15 0.82 -3.36
C ILE A 16 13.98 1.65 -2.82
N TRP A 17 13.28 2.34 -3.73
CA TRP A 17 12.05 3.06 -3.45
C TRP A 17 10.95 2.56 -4.39
N TYR A 18 9.85 2.08 -3.82
CA TYR A 18 8.63 1.80 -4.56
C TYR A 18 7.81 3.07 -4.69
N VAL A 19 7.29 3.36 -5.87
CA VAL A 19 6.37 4.48 -6.12
C VAL A 19 5.09 3.91 -6.70
N ASP A 20 3.97 4.10 -5.99
CA ASP A 20 2.64 3.66 -6.40
C ASP A 20 1.75 4.91 -6.65
N ASP A 21 1.35 5.07 -7.91
CA ASP A 21 0.50 6.13 -8.42
C ASP A 21 -0.91 5.66 -8.82
N THR A 22 -1.26 4.40 -8.51
CA THR A 22 -2.55 3.79 -8.86
C THR A 22 -3.73 4.48 -8.20
N SER A 23 -3.48 5.21 -7.11
CA SER A 23 -4.49 5.84 -6.26
C SER A 23 -4.56 7.37 -6.42
N ILE A 24 -4.00 7.94 -7.50
CA ILE A 24 -4.12 9.37 -7.80
C ILE A 24 -5.55 9.76 -8.19
N PHE A 25 -6.17 9.02 -9.10
CA PHE A 25 -7.53 9.31 -9.56
C PHE A 25 -8.50 8.30 -8.95
N ARG A 26 -9.25 8.73 -7.93
CA ARG A 26 -10.19 7.88 -7.22
C ARG A 26 -11.62 8.40 -7.28
N ALA A 27 -12.57 7.48 -7.14
CA ALA A 27 -13.97 7.79 -6.94
C ALA A 27 -14.57 6.90 -5.85
N THR A 28 -15.54 7.44 -5.15
CA THR A 28 -16.44 6.68 -4.27
C THR A 28 -17.74 6.41 -5.02
N VAL A 29 -18.35 5.26 -4.79
CA VAL A 29 -19.62 4.88 -5.42
C VAL A 29 -20.70 4.91 -4.35
N ASP A 30 -21.60 5.89 -4.47
CA ASP A 30 -22.76 6.03 -3.60
C ASP A 30 -24.00 5.44 -4.28
N LYS A 31 -24.82 4.69 -3.52
CA LYS A 31 -26.14 4.26 -3.98
C LYS A 31 -27.18 5.27 -3.49
N THR A 32 -27.82 5.97 -4.42
CA THR A 32 -28.88 6.92 -4.10
C THR A 32 -30.15 6.21 -3.65
N ALA A 33 -31.05 6.92 -2.96
CA ALA A 33 -32.28 6.35 -2.38
C ALA A 33 -33.19 5.64 -3.41
N ASN A 34 -33.13 6.04 -4.68
CA ASN A 34 -33.85 5.41 -5.79
C ASN A 34 -33.11 4.21 -6.43
N GLY A 35 -32.00 3.76 -5.83
CA GLY A 35 -31.24 2.60 -6.26
C GLY A 35 -30.16 2.86 -7.32
N ARG A 36 -30.01 4.11 -7.82
CA ARG A 36 -28.98 4.45 -8.81
C ARG A 36 -27.59 4.54 -8.17
N LEU A 37 -26.56 4.06 -8.87
CA LEU A 37 -25.17 4.24 -8.46
C LEU A 37 -24.64 5.56 -9.03
N THR A 38 -23.99 6.36 -8.20
CA THR A 38 -23.33 7.61 -8.59
C THR A 38 -21.88 7.59 -8.15
N ALA A 39 -20.97 7.90 -9.06
CA ALA A 39 -19.54 8.02 -8.76
C ALA A 39 -19.20 9.46 -8.39
N LYS A 40 -18.64 9.68 -7.20
CA LYS A 40 -18.13 10.97 -6.75
C LYS A 40 -16.61 10.92 -6.68
N ARG A 41 -15.94 11.80 -7.43
CA ARG A 41 -14.47 11.94 -7.35
C ARG A 41 -14.08 12.37 -5.94
N VAL A 42 -12.93 11.86 -5.47
CA VAL A 42 -12.36 12.16 -4.16
C VAL A 42 -10.87 12.45 -4.27
N ASN A 43 -10.26 12.91 -3.17
CA ASN A 43 -8.83 13.10 -3.09
C ASN A 43 -8.08 11.81 -3.46
N GLY A 44 -6.95 11.99 -4.15
CA GLY A 44 -5.99 10.96 -4.50
C GLY A 44 -4.80 10.91 -3.57
N VAL A 45 -3.90 9.97 -3.85
CA VAL A 45 -2.65 9.81 -3.12
C VAL A 45 -1.58 9.18 -4.01
N VAL A 46 -0.33 9.56 -3.78
CA VAL A 46 0.86 8.84 -4.24
C VAL A 46 1.58 8.27 -3.03
N PHE A 47 1.93 6.99 -3.09
CA PHE A 47 2.74 6.33 -2.06
C PHE A 47 4.17 6.17 -2.56
N THR A 48 5.15 6.55 -1.73
CA THR A 48 6.56 6.24 -1.95
C THR A 48 7.11 5.50 -0.74
N PHE A 49 7.61 4.28 -0.93
CA PHE A 49 7.89 3.33 0.14
C PHE A 49 9.30 2.75 0.05
N ASN A 50 10.01 2.75 1.18
CA ASN A 50 11.32 2.11 1.31
C ASN A 50 11.19 0.78 2.09
N PRO A 51 11.36 -0.38 1.44
CA PRO A 51 11.17 -1.69 2.06
C PRO A 51 12.24 -2.05 3.09
N ARG A 52 13.39 -1.36 3.09
CA ARG A 52 14.46 -1.62 4.05
C ARG A 52 14.17 -0.98 5.40
N THR A 53 13.58 0.21 5.39
CA THR A 53 13.40 1.05 6.58
C THR A 53 11.95 1.15 7.04
N GLY A 54 11.00 0.77 6.19
CA GLY A 54 9.58 1.00 6.44
C GLY A 54 9.14 2.43 6.12
N GLN A 55 10.06 3.35 5.77
CA GLN A 55 9.71 4.74 5.51
C GLN A 55 8.70 4.85 4.38
N LEU A 56 7.59 5.53 4.67
CA LEU A 56 6.48 5.74 3.77
C LEU A 56 6.21 7.25 3.64
N PHE A 57 6.34 7.77 2.43
CA PHE A 57 5.83 9.08 2.06
C PHE A 57 4.44 8.91 1.45
N LEU A 58 3.47 9.55 2.07
CA LEU A 58 2.10 9.65 1.58
C LEU A 58 1.91 11.08 1.08
N GLN A 59 1.84 11.28 -0.24
CA GLN A 59 1.56 12.59 -0.82
C GLN A 59 0.07 12.67 -1.19
N SER A 60 -0.69 13.52 -0.50
CA SER A 60 -2.08 13.77 -0.85
C SER A 60 -2.19 14.50 -2.19
N VAL A 61 -3.21 14.16 -2.97
CA VAL A 61 -3.54 14.85 -4.23
C VAL A 61 -4.98 15.33 -4.14
N PRO A 62 -5.23 16.56 -3.67
CA PRO A 62 -6.57 17.10 -3.50
C PRO A 62 -7.37 17.09 -4.80
N LEU A 63 -8.66 16.81 -4.70
CA LEU A 63 -9.57 16.75 -5.85
C LEU A 63 -9.57 18.01 -6.71
N HIS A 64 -9.41 19.19 -6.10
CA HIS A 64 -9.43 20.46 -6.83
C HIS A 64 -8.20 20.68 -7.72
N GLU A 65 -7.13 19.90 -7.50
CA GLU A 65 -5.93 19.89 -8.34
C GLU A 65 -6.07 18.89 -9.50
N HIS A 66 -7.14 18.08 -9.53
CA HIS A 66 -7.34 17.09 -10.60
C HIS A 66 -7.70 17.77 -11.91
N ALA A 67 -7.10 17.29 -12.99
CA ALA A 67 -7.49 17.70 -14.33
C ALA A 67 -8.97 17.37 -14.61
N ALA A 68 -9.61 18.18 -15.46
CA ALA A 68 -10.96 17.91 -15.93
C ALA A 68 -11.04 16.57 -16.71
N GLN A 69 -9.94 16.18 -17.37
CA GLN A 69 -9.78 14.94 -18.12
C GLN A 69 -8.34 14.43 -17.94
N ALA A 70 -8.19 13.11 -17.81
CA ALA A 70 -6.89 12.43 -17.76
C ALA A 70 -6.89 11.23 -18.72
N VAL A 71 -5.73 10.96 -19.35
CA VAL A 71 -5.50 9.75 -20.15
C VAL A 71 -4.46 8.91 -19.41
N LEU A 72 -4.82 7.68 -19.06
CA LEU A 72 -3.95 6.78 -18.30
C LEU A 72 -3.00 6.03 -19.23
N ASN A 73 -1.75 5.93 -18.82
CA ASN A 73 -0.76 5.06 -19.46
C ASN A 73 -0.83 3.67 -18.82
N PRO A 74 -0.89 2.57 -19.60
CA PRO A 74 -0.80 1.20 -19.07
C PRO A 74 0.44 0.95 -18.19
N SER A 75 1.53 1.68 -18.41
CA SER A 75 2.81 1.53 -17.69
C SER A 75 2.94 2.38 -16.42
N GLY A 76 1.85 3.00 -15.95
CA GLY A 76 1.87 3.98 -14.85
C GLY A 76 2.14 5.41 -15.34
N MET A 77 1.60 6.40 -14.62
CA MET A 77 1.65 7.81 -15.00
C MET A 77 2.99 8.45 -14.63
N LEU A 78 3.60 8.04 -13.51
CA LEU A 78 4.81 8.66 -12.98
C LEU A 78 6.10 8.16 -13.62
N LYS A 79 6.13 6.93 -14.17
CA LYS A 79 7.38 6.35 -14.71
C LYS A 79 8.06 7.25 -15.76
N PRO A 80 7.38 7.73 -16.83
CA PRO A 80 8.02 8.61 -17.81
C PRO A 80 8.51 9.94 -17.21
N LEU A 81 7.79 10.47 -16.21
CA LEU A 81 8.17 11.71 -15.52
C LEU A 81 9.41 11.50 -14.65
N LEU A 82 9.49 10.37 -13.95
CA LEU A 82 10.66 9.99 -13.15
C LEU A 82 11.88 9.76 -14.05
N GLU A 83 11.72 9.04 -15.17
CA GLU A 83 12.80 8.83 -16.14
C GLU A 83 13.34 10.16 -16.70
N ALA A 84 12.45 11.05 -17.13
CA ALA A 84 12.84 12.37 -17.62
C ALA A 84 13.54 13.21 -16.54
N ARG A 85 13.02 13.18 -15.29
CA ARG A 85 13.58 13.95 -14.18
C ARG A 85 14.95 13.43 -13.71
N LEU A 86 15.18 12.13 -13.86
CA LEU A 86 16.38 11.43 -13.41
C LEU A 86 17.36 11.12 -14.55
N GLN A 87 17.15 11.69 -15.74
CA GLN A 87 18.01 11.45 -16.91
C GLN A 87 19.50 11.72 -16.66
N ASP A 88 19.80 12.69 -15.78
CA ASP A 88 21.16 13.10 -15.43
C ASP A 88 21.70 12.42 -14.16
N ALA A 89 20.96 11.44 -13.61
CA ALA A 89 21.31 10.69 -12.42
C ALA A 89 21.76 9.26 -12.78
N PRO A 90 23.03 9.05 -13.19
CA PRO A 90 23.49 7.79 -13.81
C PRO A 90 23.45 6.56 -12.89
N ASN A 91 23.29 6.77 -11.57
CA ASN A 91 23.26 5.71 -10.57
C ASN A 91 21.83 5.32 -10.15
N VAL A 92 20.79 5.92 -10.74
CA VAL A 92 19.40 5.66 -10.41
C VAL A 92 18.74 4.93 -11.58
N ALA A 93 18.35 3.68 -11.36
CA ALA A 93 17.55 2.92 -12.31
C ALA A 93 16.06 3.11 -12.01
N VAL A 94 15.26 3.37 -13.06
CA VAL A 94 13.80 3.41 -12.98
C VAL A 94 13.26 2.20 -13.73
N SER A 95 12.58 1.30 -13.03
CA SER A 95 11.95 0.12 -13.61
C SER A 95 10.44 0.14 -13.38
N ALA A 96 9.69 -0.51 -14.27
CA ALA A 96 8.30 -0.82 -13.98
C ALA A 96 8.25 -1.92 -12.90
N GLY A 97 7.26 -1.87 -12.02
CA GLY A 97 7.02 -2.92 -11.03
C GLY A 97 6.67 -4.26 -11.72
N GLY A 98 7.15 -5.37 -11.15
CA GLY A 98 6.76 -6.72 -11.57
C GLY A 98 5.37 -7.12 -11.05
N GLU A 99 4.85 -8.26 -11.52
CA GLU A 99 3.50 -8.78 -11.16
C GLU A 99 3.31 -8.99 -9.65
N GLN A 100 4.40 -9.17 -8.90
CA GLN A 100 4.38 -9.41 -7.46
C GLN A 100 4.75 -8.15 -6.66
N MET A 101 4.17 -7.02 -7.02
CA MET A 101 4.37 -5.75 -6.31
C MET A 101 3.50 -5.68 -5.05
N VAL A 102 3.98 -4.98 -4.02
CA VAL A 102 3.21 -4.65 -2.81
C VAL A 102 1.98 -3.82 -3.21
N PRO A 103 0.74 -4.23 -2.88
CA PRO A 103 -0.44 -3.45 -3.23
C PRO A 103 -0.59 -2.25 -2.29
N LEU A 104 0.25 -1.22 -2.47
CA LEU A 104 0.29 -0.04 -1.58
C LEU A 104 -1.04 0.72 -1.59
N SER A 105 -1.81 0.67 -2.68
CA SER A 105 -3.21 1.15 -2.69
C SER A 105 -4.10 0.57 -1.58
N ALA A 106 -3.80 -0.64 -1.08
CA ALA A 106 -4.53 -1.24 0.05
C ALA A 106 -4.29 -0.50 1.38
N LEU A 107 -3.25 0.33 1.49
CA LEU A 107 -3.05 1.21 2.65
C LEU A 107 -4.22 2.18 2.85
N LEU A 108 -4.97 2.53 1.79
CA LEU A 108 -6.20 3.31 1.91
C LEU A 108 -7.32 2.62 2.68
N LYS A 109 -7.18 1.31 2.97
CA LYS A 109 -8.12 0.58 3.84
C LYS A 109 -7.74 0.70 5.33
N VAL A 110 -6.56 1.25 5.64
CA VAL A 110 -6.14 1.58 7.00
C VAL A 110 -6.76 2.93 7.40
N PRO A 111 -7.54 3.03 8.50
CA PRO A 111 -8.27 4.23 8.86
C PRO A 111 -7.40 5.50 8.96
N THR A 112 -6.29 5.41 9.67
CA THR A 112 -5.35 6.54 9.87
C THR A 112 -4.81 7.08 8.54
N ILE A 113 -4.47 6.20 7.60
CA ILE A 113 -4.03 6.58 6.24
C ILE A 113 -5.19 7.22 5.46
N ASN A 114 -6.38 6.62 5.50
CA ASN A 114 -7.53 7.10 4.76
C ASN A 114 -7.95 8.51 5.21
N ASP A 115 -7.98 8.74 6.51
CA ASP A 115 -8.38 10.01 7.11
C ASP A 115 -7.43 11.13 6.65
N LEU A 116 -6.11 10.90 6.66
CA LEU A 116 -5.13 11.86 6.13
C LEU A 116 -5.40 12.24 4.67
N VAL A 117 -5.85 11.29 3.83
CA VAL A 117 -6.13 11.56 2.42
C VAL A 117 -7.47 12.27 2.24
N VAL A 118 -8.51 11.85 2.94
CA VAL A 118 -9.85 12.43 2.84
C VAL A 118 -9.87 13.87 3.36
N GLU A 119 -9.13 14.17 4.42
CA GLU A 119 -9.08 15.50 5.04
C GLU A 119 -8.15 16.49 4.34
N ALA A 120 -7.31 16.02 3.39
CA ALA A 120 -6.35 16.86 2.70
C ALA A 120 -7.02 17.99 1.90
N LYS A 121 -6.64 19.24 2.22
CA LYS A 121 -7.11 20.46 1.53
C LYS A 121 -6.11 21.00 0.52
N GLU A 122 -4.87 20.54 0.57
CA GLU A 122 -3.75 20.94 -0.28
C GLU A 122 -2.84 19.73 -0.48
N THR A 123 -2.03 19.73 -1.54
CA THR A 123 -0.99 18.74 -1.71
C THR A 123 0.01 18.82 -0.57
N ARG A 124 0.13 17.74 0.21
CA ARG A 124 1.03 17.63 1.35
C ARG A 124 1.62 16.24 1.41
N THR A 125 2.90 16.17 1.77
CA THR A 125 3.57 14.90 2.06
C THR A 125 3.57 14.64 3.56
N PHE A 126 3.01 13.50 3.95
CA PHE A 126 3.10 12.95 5.30
C PHE A 126 4.20 11.89 5.32
N VAL A 127 4.99 11.88 6.40
CA VAL A 127 6.05 10.90 6.62
C VAL A 127 5.58 9.94 7.70
N LEU A 128 5.50 8.66 7.36
CA LEU A 128 5.02 7.58 8.21
C LEU A 128 6.05 6.43 8.20
N ASN A 129 5.88 5.48 9.11
CA ASN A 129 6.56 4.20 9.05
C ASN A 129 5.53 3.10 8.81
N ALA A 130 5.61 2.43 7.66
CA ALA A 130 4.70 1.35 7.29
C ALA A 130 4.89 0.08 8.14
N TYR A 131 5.97 0.00 8.92
CA TYR A 131 6.28 -1.11 9.82
C TYR A 131 6.02 -0.82 11.29
N ASP A 132 5.52 0.38 11.65
CA ASP A 132 5.47 0.84 13.04
C ASP A 132 6.83 0.63 13.74
N ASP A 133 6.88 -0.26 14.73
CA ASP A 133 8.04 -0.64 15.53
C ASP A 133 8.62 -2.03 15.20
N TRP A 134 8.15 -2.71 14.14
CA TRP A 134 8.53 -4.11 13.88
C TRP A 134 10.04 -4.31 13.72
N LEU A 135 10.76 -3.32 13.19
CA LEU A 135 12.21 -3.40 12.98
C LEU A 135 13.01 -3.48 14.29
N ASP A 136 12.39 -3.22 15.44
CA ASP A 136 13.00 -3.40 16.76
C ASP A 136 13.13 -4.89 17.13
N SER A 137 12.31 -5.75 16.53
CA SER A 137 12.21 -7.18 16.88
C SER A 137 12.35 -8.16 15.71
N VAL A 138 12.19 -7.71 14.47
CA VAL A 138 12.34 -8.54 13.26
C VAL A 138 13.18 -7.86 12.19
N SER A 139 13.73 -8.66 11.26
CA SER A 139 14.46 -8.12 10.12
C SER A 139 13.55 -7.36 9.14
N CYS A 140 14.12 -6.48 8.31
CA CYS A 140 13.38 -5.79 7.25
C CYS A 140 12.70 -6.75 6.27
N SER A 141 13.33 -7.90 5.98
CA SER A 141 12.74 -8.94 5.11
C SER A 141 11.48 -9.57 5.73
N ALA A 142 11.51 -9.82 7.04
CA ALA A 142 10.35 -10.31 7.77
C ALA A 142 9.23 -9.24 7.85
N ALA A 143 9.59 -7.99 8.17
CA ALA A 143 8.66 -6.86 8.20
C ALA A 143 8.01 -6.62 6.83
N LEU A 144 8.79 -6.70 5.74
CA LEU A 144 8.27 -6.61 4.38
C LEU A 144 7.29 -7.73 4.06
N SER A 145 7.66 -8.97 4.41
CA SER A 145 6.80 -10.14 4.17
C SER A 145 5.47 -10.01 4.90
N ARG A 146 5.49 -9.59 6.18
CA ARG A 146 4.31 -9.29 6.98
C ARG A 146 3.45 -8.19 6.34
N LEU A 147 4.04 -7.06 5.97
CA LEU A 147 3.32 -5.96 5.32
C LEU A 147 2.64 -6.43 4.02
N CYS A 148 3.38 -7.16 3.17
CA CYS A 148 2.83 -7.68 1.93
C CYS A 148 1.64 -8.61 2.18
N LEU A 149 1.75 -9.52 3.15
CA LEU A 149 0.68 -10.45 3.51
C LEU A 149 -0.57 -9.71 3.98
N ILE A 150 -0.39 -8.72 4.85
CA ILE A 150 -1.49 -7.87 5.35
C ILE A 150 -2.16 -7.12 4.19
N LEU A 151 -1.37 -6.40 3.38
CA LEU A 151 -1.92 -5.57 2.31
C LEU A 151 -2.62 -6.39 1.22
N ARG A 152 -2.13 -7.58 0.87
CA ARG A 152 -2.80 -8.48 -0.07
C ARG A 152 -4.13 -8.99 0.47
N ASN A 153 -4.18 -9.40 1.74
CA ASN A 153 -5.44 -9.81 2.37
C ASN A 153 -6.43 -8.67 2.51
N LEU A 154 -5.97 -7.47 2.92
CA LEU A 154 -6.81 -6.27 2.94
C LEU A 154 -7.34 -5.96 1.54
N HIS A 155 -6.52 -6.09 0.50
CA HIS A 155 -6.92 -5.89 -0.89
C HIS A 155 -8.04 -6.86 -1.29
N ALA A 156 -7.86 -8.17 -1.03
CA ALA A 156 -8.77 -9.23 -1.45
C ALA A 156 -10.06 -9.33 -0.62
N ASP A 157 -9.96 -9.29 0.71
CA ASP A 157 -11.09 -9.43 1.64
C ASP A 157 -10.85 -8.57 2.90
N ASN A 158 -11.24 -7.30 2.78
CA ASN A 158 -11.02 -6.31 3.83
C ASN A 158 -11.70 -6.68 5.15
N GLU A 159 -12.90 -7.24 5.10
CA GLU A 159 -13.69 -7.54 6.30
C GLU A 159 -13.03 -8.66 7.09
N ARG A 160 -12.69 -9.77 6.44
CA ARG A 160 -12.04 -10.91 7.12
C ARG A 160 -10.63 -10.57 7.58
N ALA A 161 -9.85 -9.84 6.77
CA ALA A 161 -8.51 -9.40 7.15
C ALA A 161 -8.53 -8.55 8.44
N ASN A 162 -9.42 -7.56 8.53
CA ASN A 162 -9.60 -6.76 9.75
C ASN A 162 -10.15 -7.59 10.92
N GLY A 163 -10.91 -8.66 10.64
CA GLY A 163 -11.33 -9.63 11.66
C GLY A 163 -10.15 -10.34 12.33
N LEU A 164 -9.07 -10.59 11.58
CA LEU A 164 -7.85 -11.26 12.05
C LEU A 164 -6.83 -10.31 12.69
N LEU A 165 -6.79 -9.05 12.26
CA LEU A 165 -5.89 -8.01 12.78
C LEU A 165 -6.50 -7.38 14.04
N ARG A 166 -6.35 -8.06 15.19
CA ARG A 166 -6.89 -7.59 16.47
C ARG A 166 -5.85 -7.56 17.60
N PRO A 167 -5.97 -6.62 18.57
CA PRO A 167 -6.97 -5.54 18.66
C PRO A 167 -6.78 -4.47 17.59
N ALA A 168 -7.68 -3.47 17.52
CA ALA A 168 -7.48 -2.34 16.60
C ALA A 168 -6.17 -1.60 16.91
N ALA A 169 -5.58 -0.97 15.89
CA ALA A 169 -4.36 -0.19 16.04
C ALA A 169 -4.56 1.02 16.97
N GLU A 170 -3.51 1.37 17.71
CA GLU A 170 -3.45 2.60 18.50
C GLU A 170 -3.37 3.84 17.59
N PRO A 171 -3.75 5.05 18.04
CA PRO A 171 -3.83 6.25 17.19
C PRO A 171 -2.55 6.62 16.41
N HIS A 172 -1.39 6.17 16.87
CA HIS A 172 -0.09 6.45 16.26
C HIS A 172 0.51 5.28 15.49
N HIS A 173 -0.16 4.12 15.50
CA HIS A 173 0.28 2.91 14.80
C HIS A 173 -0.66 2.63 13.63
N LEU A 174 -0.13 2.01 12.58
CA LEU A 174 -0.95 1.50 11.49
C LEU A 174 -1.53 0.12 11.82
N TRP A 175 -0.84 -0.64 12.67
CA TRP A 175 -1.13 -2.04 12.94
C TRP A 175 -1.39 -2.32 14.43
N PRO A 176 -1.97 -3.49 14.76
CA PRO A 176 -2.14 -3.91 16.15
C PRO A 176 -0.80 -4.01 16.89
N SER A 177 -0.74 -3.46 18.11
CA SER A 177 0.41 -3.60 19.01
C SER A 177 0.34 -4.94 19.75
N ILE A 178 0.65 -6.03 19.05
CA ILE A 178 0.63 -7.41 19.56
C ILE A 178 2.03 -8.02 19.66
N THR A 179 2.19 -9.06 20.48
CA THR A 179 3.48 -9.74 20.67
C THR A 179 3.92 -10.52 19.43
N LEU A 180 5.18 -10.94 19.38
CA LEU A 180 5.69 -11.75 18.27
C LEU A 180 4.92 -13.06 18.09
N ASP A 181 4.58 -13.77 19.18
CA ASP A 181 3.80 -15.02 19.11
C ASP A 181 2.37 -14.79 18.60
N GLN A 182 1.78 -13.65 18.95
CA GLN A 182 0.48 -13.23 18.43
C GLN A 182 0.57 -12.89 16.94
N TRP A 183 1.66 -12.23 16.50
CA TRP A 183 1.93 -12.00 15.09
C TRP A 183 2.06 -13.29 14.30
N VAL A 184 2.78 -14.29 14.81
CA VAL A 184 2.89 -15.61 14.16
C VAL A 184 1.50 -16.24 13.97
N THR A 185 0.63 -16.12 14.97
CA THR A 185 -0.75 -16.63 14.89
C THR A 185 -1.57 -15.87 13.84
N ALA A 186 -1.45 -14.55 13.80
CA ALA A 186 -2.15 -13.70 12.84
C ALA A 186 -1.66 -13.93 11.40
N GLU A 187 -0.35 -14.05 11.20
CA GLU A 187 0.27 -14.35 9.91
C GLU A 187 -0.21 -15.70 9.37
N PHE A 188 -0.21 -16.75 10.21
CA PHE A 188 -0.74 -18.06 9.83
C PHE A 188 -2.22 -17.99 9.40
N ALA A 189 -3.04 -17.24 10.13
CA ALA A 189 -4.46 -17.07 9.80
C ALA A 189 -4.66 -16.31 8.47
N LEU A 190 -3.84 -15.28 8.21
CA LEU A 190 -3.85 -14.51 6.96
C LEU A 190 -3.37 -15.35 5.77
N GLU A 191 -2.34 -16.19 5.94
CA GLU A 191 -1.89 -17.12 4.89
C GLU A 191 -2.98 -18.14 4.55
N HIS A 192 -3.67 -18.67 5.57
CA HIS A 192 -4.79 -19.57 5.37
C HIS A 192 -5.95 -18.89 4.62
N LEU A 193 -6.22 -17.61 4.92
CA LEU A 193 -7.21 -16.81 4.20
C LEU A 193 -6.84 -16.64 2.72
N GLU A 194 -5.58 -16.30 2.39
CA GLU A 194 -5.11 -16.19 1.00
C GLU A 194 -5.26 -17.51 0.24
N HIS A 195 -4.93 -18.64 0.89
CA HIS A 195 -5.05 -19.96 0.27
C HIS A 195 -6.50 -20.29 -0.11
N ASN A 196 -7.43 -20.07 0.82
CA ASN A 196 -8.86 -20.34 0.60
C ASN A 196 -9.45 -19.45 -0.51
N GLN A 197 -8.99 -18.20 -0.63
CA GLN A 197 -9.39 -17.30 -1.71
C GLN A 197 -8.92 -17.81 -3.07
N ARG A 198 -7.68 -18.29 -3.18
CA ARG A 198 -7.12 -18.84 -4.42
C ARG A 198 -7.83 -20.13 -4.85
N SER A 199 -8.14 -21.02 -3.90
CA SER A 199 -8.85 -22.28 -4.22
C SER A 199 -10.30 -22.07 -4.67
N MET A 200 -10.94 -20.97 -4.29
CA MET A 200 -12.29 -20.63 -4.76
C MET A 200 -12.30 -19.94 -6.13
N ALA A 201 -11.15 -19.46 -6.62
CA ALA A 201 -11.01 -18.78 -7.91
C ALA A 201 -10.68 -19.74 -9.08
N THR A 202 -10.45 -21.02 -8.79
CA THR A 202 -10.18 -22.12 -9.74
C THR A 202 -11.37 -23.05 -9.85
#